data_AF-L0DTX1-F1
#
_entry.id   AF-L0DTX1-F1
#
_cell.length_a   1.000
_cell.length_b   1.000
_cell.length_c   1.000
_cell.angle_alpha   90.00
_cell.angle_beta   90.00
_cell.angle_gamma   90.00
#
_symmetry.space_group_name_H-M   'P 1'
#
loop_
_entity.id
_entity.type
_entity.pdbx_description
1 polymer ?
#
loop_
_entity_poly.entity_id
_entity_poly.type
_entity_poly.pdbx_seq_one_letter_code
_entity_poly.pdbx_strand_id
1 'polypeptide(L)' 'MKNITLSADERLIEKARAEAARRGKSLNQLIRDYLEELAGQRAPSQEFERLRELSKLSQGRRGDWRFNRDEVHERS' A
#
# COMPACT_ATOMS: atom_id res chain seq x y z
N MET A 1 -22.49 10.85 -4.91
CA MET A 1 -21.33 10.69 -5.81
C MET A 1 -21.32 11.85 -6.80
N LYS A 2 -20.16 12.47 -7.05
CA LYS A 2 -19.99 13.49 -8.10
C LYS A 2 -19.14 12.90 -9.22
N ASN A 3 -19.47 13.23 -10.47
CA ASN A 3 -18.73 12.75 -11.64
C ASN A 3 -17.56 13.68 -11.94
N ILE A 4 -16.42 13.11 -12.27
CA ILE A 4 -15.25 13.83 -12.77
C ILE A 4 -15.03 13.38 -14.22
N THR A 5 -14.89 14.34 -15.13
CA THR A 5 -14.49 14.08 -16.52
C THR A 5 -13.01 14.40 -16.66
N LEU A 6 -12.24 13.42 -17.12
CA LEU A 6 -10.81 13.53 -17.33
C LEU A 6 -10.50 13.27 -18.80
N SER A 7 -9.83 14.21 -19.46
CA SER A 7 -9.31 14.06 -20.82
C SER A 7 -7.82 13.73 -20.75
N ALA A 8 -7.39 12.74 -21.52
CA ALA A 8 -6.00 12.32 -21.64
C ALA A 8 -5.75 11.75 -23.04
N ASP A 9 -4.47 11.61 -23.40
CA ASP A 9 -4.07 10.95 -24.65
C ASP A 9 -4.61 9.51 -24.72
N GLU A 10 -5.12 9.12 -25.89
CA GLU A 10 -5.76 7.81 -26.07
C GLU A 10 -4.79 6.65 -25.82
N ARG A 11 -3.52 6.78 -26.24
CA ARG A 11 -2.51 5.74 -26.01
C ARG A 11 -2.17 5.62 -24.53
N LEU A 12 -2.21 6.72 -23.79
CA LEU A 12 -2.05 6.70 -22.34
C LEU A 12 -3.22 5.99 -21.66
N ILE A 13 -4.45 6.27 -22.08
CA ILE A 13 -5.66 5.63 -21.54
C ILE A 13 -5.60 4.12 -21.75
N GLU A 14 -5.22 3.65 -22.93
CA GLU A 14 -5.14 2.22 -23.22
C GLU A 14 -4.04 1.51 -22.41
N LYS A 15 -2.87 2.13 -22.26
CA LYS A 15 -1.82 1.61 -21.35
C LYS A 15 -2.31 1.53 -19.90
N ALA A 16 -3.02 2.55 -19.44
CA ALA A 16 -3.55 2.59 -18.08
C ALA A 16 -4.64 1.51 -17.86
N ARG A 17 -5.49 1.24 -18.86
CA ARG A 17 -6.46 0.12 -18.81
C ARG A 17 -5.75 -1.23 -18.74
N ALA A 18 -4.73 -1.44 -19.56
CA ALA A 18 -3.97 -2.70 -19.55
C ALA A 18 -3.33 -2.95 -18.17
N GLU A 19 -2.74 -1.91 -17.58
CA GLU A 19 -2.17 -2.00 -16.23
C GLU A 19 -3.25 -2.22 -15.15
N ALA A 20 -4.42 -1.59 -15.28
CA ALA A 20 -5.54 -1.83 -14.39
C ALA A 20 -6.00 -3.29 -14.44
N ALA A 21 -6.16 -3.83 -15.66
CA ALA A 21 -6.56 -5.21 -15.87
C ALA A 21 -5.53 -6.19 -15.28
N ARG A 22 -4.23 -5.92 -15.45
CA ARG A 22 -3.15 -6.71 -14.83
C ARG A 22 -3.22 -6.74 -13.30
N ARG A 23 -3.77 -5.68 -12.67
CA ARG A 23 -4.01 -5.58 -11.23
C ARG A 23 -5.42 -6.06 -10.81
N GLY A 24 -6.21 -6.61 -11.74
CA GLY A 24 -7.58 -7.05 -11.47
C GLY A 24 -8.56 -5.91 -11.18
N LYS A 25 -8.28 -4.70 -11.68
CA LYS A 25 -9.07 -3.48 -11.43
C LYS A 25 -9.51 -2.81 -12.73
N SER A 26 -10.55 -1.99 -12.66
CA SER A 26 -10.88 -1.06 -13.74
C SER A 26 -10.04 0.21 -13.64
N LEU A 27 -9.85 0.91 -14.76
CA LEU A 27 -9.15 2.21 -14.78
C LEU A 27 -9.80 3.20 -13.79
N ASN A 28 -11.13 3.26 -13.75
CA ASN A 28 -11.85 4.11 -12.81
C ASN A 28 -11.59 3.71 -11.35
N GLN A 29 -11.44 2.42 -11.05
CA GLN A 29 -11.09 2.00 -9.70
C GLN A 29 -9.67 2.45 -9.32
N LEU A 30 -8.70 2.32 -10.22
CA LEU A 30 -7.35 2.84 -9.98
C LEU A 30 -7.33 4.36 -9.74
N ILE A 31 -8.11 5.11 -10.53
CA ILE A 31 -8.21 6.57 -10.34
C ILE A 31 -8.81 6.90 -8.98
N ARG A 32 -9.86 6.19 -8.54
CA ARG A 32 -10.43 6.39 -7.19
C ARG A 32 -9.43 6.08 -6.10
N ASP A 33 -8.77 4.92 -6.17
CA ASP A 33 -7.75 4.52 -5.18
C ASP A 33 -6.63 5.57 -5.09
N TYR A 34 -6.20 6.12 -6.23
CA TYR A 34 -5.18 7.16 -6.28
C TYR A 34 -5.66 8.48 -5.67
N LEU A 35 -6.91 8.89 -5.92
CA LEU A 35 -7.49 10.09 -5.32
C LEU A 35 -7.67 9.94 -3.80
N GLU A 36 -8.06 8.75 -3.32
CA GLU A 36 -8.14 8.44 -1.89
C GLU A 36 -6.76 8.50 -1.23
N GLU A 37 -5.73 7.95 -1.88
CA GLU A 37 -4.35 8.04 -1.41
C GLU A 37 -3.84 9.48 -1.39
N LEU A 38 -4.07 10.23 -2.46
CA LEU A 38 -3.67 11.63 -2.58
C LEU A 38 -4.37 12.52 -1.54
N ALA A 39 -5.63 12.23 -1.23
CA ALA A 39 -6.39 12.92 -0.19
C ALA A 39 -6.01 12.46 1.24
N GLY A 40 -5.08 11.51 1.39
CA GLY A 40 -4.72 10.94 2.69
C GLY A 40 -5.84 10.11 3.33
N GLN A 41 -6.83 9.69 2.54
CA GLN A 41 -8.00 8.94 2.99
C GLN A 41 -7.88 7.43 2.80
N ARG A 42 -6.77 6.96 2.22
CA ARG A 42 -6.51 5.53 2.09
C ARG A 42 -6.27 4.92 3.46
N ALA A 43 -7.30 4.30 4.03
CA ALA A 43 -7.16 3.48 5.22
C ALA A 43 -6.07 2.42 4.99
N PRO A 44 -5.29 2.04 6.02
CA PRO A 44 -4.41 0.88 5.93
C PRO A 44 -5.20 -0.29 5.34
N SER A 45 -4.61 -1.01 4.39
CA SER A 45 -5.32 -2.16 3.81
C SER A 45 -5.74 -3.09 4.94
N GLN A 46 -6.86 -3.80 4.75
CA GLN A 46 -7.31 -4.79 5.74
C GLN A 46 -6.19 -5.79 6.09
N GLU A 47 -5.28 -6.06 5.14
CA GLU A 47 -4.09 -6.87 5.36
C GLU A 47 -3.06 -6.25 6.30
N PHE A 48 -2.89 -4.92 6.28
CA PHE A 48 -2.02 -4.22 7.23
C PHE A 48 -2.58 -4.26 8.65
N GLU A 49 -3.89 -4.07 8.81
CA GLU A 49 -4.53 -4.20 10.13
C GLU A 49 -4.52 -5.65 10.61
N ARG A 50 -4.76 -6.61 9.72
CA ARG A 50 -4.62 -8.03 10.03
C ARG A 50 -3.19 -8.41 10.43
N LEU A 51 -2.19 -7.90 9.72
CA LEU A 51 -0.78 -8.08 10.08
C LEU A 51 -0.49 -7.47 11.45
N ARG A 52 -1.04 -6.28 11.75
CA ARG A 52 -0.89 -5.61 13.05
C ARG A 52 -1.52 -6.45 14.18
N GLU A 53 -2.72 -6.99 13.97
CA GLU A 53 -3.37 -7.88 14.93
C GLU A 53 -2.56 -9.15 15.17
N LEU A 54 -2.14 -9.84 14.11
CA LEU A 54 -1.29 -11.03 14.22
C LEU A 54 0.05 -10.74 14.90
N SER A 55 0.64 -9.57 14.62
CA SER A 55 1.89 -9.14 15.26
C SER A 55 1.71 -8.91 16.77
N LYS A 56 0.57 -8.37 17.21
CA LYS A 56 0.25 -8.21 18.64
C LYS A 56 0.04 -9.56 19.35
N LEU A 57 -0.54 -10.54 18.65
CA LEU A 57 -0.76 -11.88 19.18
C LEU A 57 0.52 -12.73 19.21
N SER A 58 1.55 -12.34 18.44
CA SER A 58 2.81 -13.06 18.38
C SER A 58 3.72 -12.72 19.58
N GLN A 59 4.03 -13.74 20.37
CA GLN A 59 5.14 -13.72 21.32
C GLN A 59 6.41 -14.03 20.53
N GLY A 60 7.06 -13.01 19.95
CA GLY A 60 8.27 -13.19 19.16
C GLY A 60 9.34 -13.99 19.90
N ARG A 61 10.07 -14.88 19.22
CA ARG A 61 11.09 -15.78 19.82
C ARG A 61 12.40 -15.08 20.19
N ARG A 62 12.36 -13.80 20.58
CA ARG A 62 13.57 -13.03 20.90
C ARG A 62 14.17 -13.37 22.25
N GLY A 63 13.44 -14.07 23.13
CA GLY A 63 13.88 -14.32 24.50
C GLY A 63 14.25 -12.99 25.17
N ASP A 64 15.44 -12.92 25.77
CA ASP A 64 15.98 -11.73 26.43
C ASP A 64 16.66 -10.75 25.47
N TRP A 65 16.76 -11.07 24.17
CA TRP A 65 17.41 -10.20 23.20
C TRP A 65 16.63 -8.89 23.04
N ARG A 66 17.36 -7.78 23.18
CA ARG A 66 16.87 -6.41 22.99
C ARG A 66 17.74 -5.73 21.94
N PHE A 67 17.11 -4.91 21.10
CA PHE A 67 17.84 -4.12 20.12
C PHE A 67 18.84 -3.21 20.85
N ASN A 68 20.12 -3.42 20.60
CA ASN A 68 21.21 -2.56 21.01
C ASN A 68 21.80 -1.91 19.75
N ARG A 69 21.76 -0.58 19.68
CA ARG A 69 22.28 0.16 18.52
C ARG A 69 23.78 -0.03 18.36
N ASP A 70 24.50 -0.18 19.46
CA ASP A 70 25.96 -0.20 19.47
C ASP A 70 26.51 -1.52 18.91
N GLU A 71 25.80 -2.64 19.09
CA GLU A 71 26.11 -3.95 18.48
C GLU A 71 26.15 -3.92 16.95
N VAL A 72 25.39 -3.02 16.32
CA VAL A 72 25.34 -2.88 14.84
C VAL A 72 26.64 -2.28 14.30
N HIS A 73 27.38 -1.55 15.14
CA HIS A 73 28.62 -0.86 14.77
C HIS A 73 29.89 -1.58 15.26
N GLU A 74 29.76 -2.68 16.01
CA GLU A 74 30.87 -3.47 16.56
C GLU A 74 31.66 -4.29 15.52
N ARG A 75 31.23 -4.32 14.26
CA ARG A 75 32.04 -4.87 13.17
C ARG A 75 32.99 -3.79 12.62
N SER A 76 34.07 -3.52 13.35
CA SER A 76 35.27 -2.85 12.85
C SER A 76 36.51 -3.66 13.21
#